data_AF-A0A3A6JSB1-F1
#
_entry.id   AF-A0A3A6JSB1-F1
#
_cell.length_a   1.000
_cell.length_b   1.000
_cell.length_c   1.000
_cell.angle_alpha   90.00
_cell.angle_beta   90.00
_cell.angle_gamma   90.00
#
_symmetry.space_group_name_H-M   'P 1'
#
loop_
_entity.id
_entity.type
_entity.pdbx_description
1 polymer ?
#
loop_
_entity_poly.entity_id
_entity_poly.type
_entity_poly.pdbx_seq_one_letter_code
_entity_poly.pdbx_strand_id
1 'polypeptide(L)'
;MRNMSKKTWKLRVWNHMTEMQKLDYLLTKAGITHEMERRFPENDKNRPEVYGPGALHDGGYQITVRDKSGTYLWDAVCGWCTYGFPHLLEVCGLALVDHYDVEGWLTARQVMKMWRRRNAAKNR
;
A
#
# COMPACT_ATOMS: atom_id res chain seq x y z
N MET A 1 16.06 -25.06 17.43
CA MET A 1 15.77 -24.11 16.31
C MET A 1 16.95 -24.13 15.34
N ARG A 2 16.72 -24.37 14.04
CA ARG A 2 17.80 -24.32 13.03
C ARG A 2 18.27 -22.88 12.82
N ASN A 3 19.59 -22.68 12.80
CA ASN A 3 20.20 -21.38 12.53
C ASN A 3 20.00 -21.02 11.05
N MET A 4 19.33 -19.90 10.78
CA MET A 4 18.93 -19.48 9.43
C MET A 4 19.79 -18.31 8.96
N SER A 5 20.18 -18.30 7.68
CA SER A 5 20.97 -17.18 7.13
C SER A 5 20.17 -15.86 7.14
N LYS A 6 20.85 -14.72 7.28
CA LYS A 6 20.22 -13.38 7.21
C LYS A 6 19.41 -13.17 5.92
N LYS A 7 19.88 -13.73 4.79
CA LYS A 7 19.20 -13.66 3.49
C LYS A 7 17.88 -14.43 3.51
N THR A 8 17.91 -15.64 4.04
CA THR A 8 16.72 -16.51 4.15
C THR A 8 15.70 -15.91 5.12
N TRP A 9 16.16 -15.34 6.23
CA TRP A 9 15.27 -14.67 7.19
C TRP A 9 14.57 -13.46 6.56
N LYS A 10 15.31 -12.57 5.86
CA LYS A 10 14.72 -11.42 5.15
C LYS A 10 13.69 -11.84 4.11
N LEU A 11 13.98 -12.88 3.33
CA LEU A 11 13.03 -13.40 2.33
C LEU A 11 11.78 -13.96 2.99
N ARG A 12 11.93 -14.68 4.11
CA ARG A 12 10.80 -15.22 4.86
C ARG A 12 9.93 -14.10 5.44
N VAL A 13 10.54 -13.09 6.04
CA VAL A 13 9.84 -11.89 6.55
C VAL A 13 9.10 -11.20 5.40
N TRP A 14 9.79 -10.94 4.28
CA TRP A 14 9.18 -10.34 3.09
C TRP A 14 7.95 -11.12 2.61
N ASN A 15 8.03 -12.45 2.56
CA ASN A 15 6.93 -13.30 2.11
C ASN A 15 5.73 -13.32 3.08
N HIS A 16 5.91 -12.94 4.35
CA HIS A 16 4.82 -12.82 5.32
C HIS A 16 4.22 -11.41 5.37
N MET A 17 4.86 -10.42 4.75
CA MET A 17 4.34 -9.05 4.72
C MET A 17 3.22 -8.90 3.69
N THR A 18 2.20 -8.11 4.03
CA THR A 18 1.18 -7.65 3.08
C THR A 18 1.80 -6.69 2.06
N GLU A 19 1.13 -6.46 0.92
CA GLU A 19 1.62 -5.47 -0.05
C GLU A 19 1.63 -4.05 0.54
N MET A 20 0.73 -3.72 1.47
CA MET A 20 0.78 -2.44 2.22
C MET A 20 2.07 -2.31 3.02
N GLN A 21 2.41 -3.34 3.82
CA GLN A 21 3.64 -3.34 4.63
C GLN A 21 4.90 -3.31 3.75
N LYS A 22 4.88 -4.02 2.61
CA LYS A 22 5.97 -3.99 1.64
C LYS A 22 6.13 -2.60 1.02
N LEU A 23 5.03 -1.91 0.73
CA LEU A 23 5.07 -0.58 0.16
C LEU A 23 5.61 0.44 1.17
N ASP A 24 5.09 0.45 2.40
CA ASP A 24 5.59 1.26 3.53
C ASP A 24 7.12 1.08 3.71
N TYR A 25 7.58 -0.16 3.76
CA TYR A 25 9.02 -0.47 3.84
C TYR A 25 9.81 0.10 2.64
N LEU A 26 9.30 -0.04 1.42
CA LEU A 26 9.98 0.44 0.22
C LEU A 26 10.02 1.96 0.12
N LEU A 27 8.96 2.65 0.55
CA LEU A 27 8.90 4.11 0.61
C LEU A 27 9.86 4.65 1.67
N THR A 28 9.83 4.06 2.87
CA THR A 28 10.77 4.37 3.96
C THR A 28 12.22 4.21 3.49
N LYS A 29 12.55 3.08 2.85
CA LYS A 29 13.90 2.83 2.33
C LYS A 29 14.31 3.82 1.23
N ALA A 30 13.36 4.36 0.48
CA ALA A 30 13.60 5.35 -0.56
C ALA A 30 13.64 6.80 -0.03
N GLY A 31 13.39 7.03 1.27
CA GLY A 31 13.34 8.38 1.85
C GLY A 31 12.15 9.20 1.35
N ILE A 32 11.05 8.56 0.98
CA ILE A 32 9.83 9.22 0.51
C ILE A 32 8.92 9.49 1.72
N THR A 33 8.47 10.73 1.88
CA THR A 33 7.53 11.11 2.95
C THR A 33 6.16 10.47 2.70
N HIS A 34 5.70 9.69 3.67
CA HIS A 34 4.41 9.01 3.61
C HIS A 34 3.90 8.70 5.03
N GLU A 35 2.59 8.48 5.12
CA GLU A 35 1.90 8.05 6.34
C GLU A 35 1.07 6.81 6.02
N MET A 36 1.13 5.79 6.87
CA MET A 36 0.27 4.60 6.79
C MET A 36 -0.74 4.63 7.92
N GLU A 37 -2.03 4.60 7.58
CA GLU A 37 -3.12 4.68 8.55
C GLU A 37 -4.25 3.69 8.26
N ARG A 38 -5.08 3.45 9.28
CA ARG A 38 -6.30 2.65 9.15
C ARG A 38 -7.34 3.49 8.42
N ARG A 39 -7.94 2.98 7.33
CA ARG A 39 -8.84 3.80 6.49
C ARG A 39 -10.17 4.12 7.18
N PHE A 40 -10.67 3.21 8.02
CA PHE A 40 -11.91 3.38 8.79
C PHE A 40 -11.75 2.77 10.19
N PRO A 41 -10.98 3.41 11.10
CA PRO A 41 -10.71 2.86 12.43
C PRO A 41 -11.97 2.73 13.30
N GLU A 42 -13.04 3.46 12.99
CA GLU A 42 -14.33 3.34 13.64
C GLU A 42 -14.96 1.96 13.39
N ASN A 43 -14.71 1.35 12.23
CA ASN A 43 -15.22 0.02 11.88
C ASN A 43 -14.57 -1.09 12.72
N ASP A 44 -13.42 -0.81 13.35
CA ASP A 44 -12.76 -1.77 14.24
C ASP A 44 -13.45 -1.84 15.61
N LYS A 45 -14.21 -0.80 16.00
CA LYS A 45 -14.96 -0.72 17.27
C LYS A 45 -16.26 -1.51 17.23
N ASN A 46 -16.94 -1.48 16.09
CA ASN A 46 -18.18 -2.19 15.86
C ASN A 46 -17.91 -3.28 14.82
N ARG A 47 -17.46 -4.46 15.24
CA ARG A 47 -17.46 -5.63 14.35
C ARG A 47 -18.91 -6.06 14.18
N PRO A 48 -19.56 -5.77 13.03
CA PRO A 48 -20.94 -6.20 12.88
C PRO A 48 -20.93 -7.74 12.87
N GLU A 49 -21.81 -8.37 13.65
CA GLU A 49 -22.03 -9.82 13.65
C GLU A 49 -22.69 -10.26 12.33
N VAL A 50 -22.05 -9.99 11.20
CA VAL A 50 -22.62 -10.30 9.88
C VAL A 50 -21.92 -11.55 9.37
N TYR A 51 -22.51 -12.70 9.73
CA TYR A 51 -22.22 -13.98 9.13
C TYR A 51 -22.82 -14.03 7.71
N GLY A 52 -21.97 -14.11 6.69
CA GLY A 52 -22.40 -14.32 5.31
C GLY A 52 -21.24 -14.37 4.31
N PRO A 53 -21.45 -14.89 3.09
CA PRO A 53 -20.46 -14.81 2.01
C PRO A 53 -20.19 -13.32 1.69
N GLY A 54 -18.98 -12.82 1.96
CA GLY A 54 -18.63 -11.40 1.83
C GLY A 54 -18.22 -10.69 3.14
N ALA A 55 -18.21 -11.39 4.28
CA ALA A 55 -18.02 -10.82 5.63
C ALA A 55 -16.65 -10.16 5.95
N LEU A 56 -15.72 -10.01 5.00
CA LEU A 56 -14.50 -9.23 5.21
C LEU A 56 -14.76 -7.75 4.88
N HIS A 57 -15.53 -7.08 5.74
CA HIS A 57 -15.72 -5.62 5.71
C HIS A 57 -14.55 -4.90 6.40
N ASP A 58 -13.34 -5.39 6.17
CA ASP A 58 -12.14 -4.79 6.71
C ASP A 58 -11.85 -3.50 5.92
N GLY A 59 -12.00 -2.34 6.55
CA GLY A 59 -11.74 -1.04 5.94
C GLY A 59 -10.33 -0.88 5.39
N GLY A 60 -9.40 -1.72 5.84
CA GLY A 60 -8.05 -1.81 5.33
C GLY A 60 -7.14 -0.71 5.84
N TYR A 61 -6.03 -0.54 5.14
CA TYR A 61 -5.07 0.52 5.39
C TYR A 61 -4.90 1.37 4.14
N GLN A 62 -4.52 2.62 4.37
CA GLN A 62 -4.14 3.58 3.34
C GLN A 62 -2.73 4.09 3.62
N ILE A 63 -1.93 4.22 2.57
CA ILE A 63 -0.67 4.95 2.56
C ILE A 63 -0.91 6.22 1.78
N THR A 64 -0.65 7.37 2.38
CA THR A 64 -0.72 8.68 1.72
C THR A 64 0.69 9.20 1.51
N VAL A 65 1.06 9.47 0.26
CA VAL A 65 2.37 10.03 -0.11
C VAL A 65 2.26 11.53 -0.32
N ARG A 66 3.19 12.28 0.27
CA ARG A 66 3.22 13.75 0.24
C ARG A 66 4.58 14.26 -0.20
N ASP A 67 4.62 15.47 -0.73
CA ASP A 67 5.89 16.16 -0.97
C ASP A 67 6.48 16.73 0.33
N LYS A 68 7.64 17.40 0.23
CA LYS A 68 8.33 17.97 1.39
C LYS A 68 7.54 19.10 2.08
N SER A 69 6.63 19.76 1.38
CA SER A 69 5.72 20.76 1.96
C SER A 69 4.48 20.14 2.61
N GLY A 70 4.29 18.82 2.50
CA GLY A 70 3.10 18.13 2.99
C GLY A 70 1.94 18.10 2.00
N THR A 71 2.14 18.59 0.77
CA THR A 71 1.13 18.53 -0.29
C THR A 71 0.92 17.09 -0.73
N TYR A 72 -0.34 16.70 -0.89
CA TYR A 72 -0.74 15.38 -1.39
C TYR A 72 -0.17 15.10 -2.78
N LEU A 73 0.30 13.87 -3.01
CA LEU A 73 0.77 13.40 -4.31
C LEU A 73 -0.10 12.23 -4.83
N TRP A 74 -0.19 11.15 -4.06
CA TRP A 74 -0.91 9.93 -4.40
C TRP A 74 -1.14 9.08 -3.16
N ASP A 75 -2.06 8.13 -3.23
CA ASP A 75 -2.32 7.16 -2.18
C ASP A 75 -2.25 5.70 -2.69
N ALA A 76 -2.09 4.77 -1.76
CA ALA A 76 -2.27 3.35 -1.97
C ALA A 76 -3.18 2.78 -0.90
N VAL A 77 -4.12 1.93 -1.29
CA VAL A 77 -5.11 1.36 -0.40
C VAL A 77 -5.20 -0.15 -0.62
N CYS A 78 -5.41 -0.88 0.48
CA CYS A 78 -5.89 -2.25 0.45
C CYS A 78 -6.94 -2.40 1.54
N GLY A 79 -8.22 -2.39 1.15
CA GLY A 79 -9.36 -2.51 2.03
C GLY A 79 -10.59 -3.01 1.27
N TRP A 80 -11.65 -3.35 2.00
CA TRP A 80 -12.91 -3.77 1.40
C TRP A 80 -13.37 -2.73 0.35
N CYS A 81 -13.94 -3.23 -0.75
CA CYS A 81 -14.32 -2.45 -1.93
C CYS A 81 -13.17 -1.75 -2.68
N THR A 82 -11.89 -2.13 -2.48
CA THR A 82 -10.78 -1.73 -3.36
C THR A 82 -10.34 -2.87 -4.26
N TYR A 83 -9.76 -2.52 -5.41
CA TYR A 83 -9.17 -3.48 -6.32
C TYR A 83 -8.03 -4.26 -5.66
N GLY A 84 -8.06 -5.58 -5.81
CA GLY A 84 -7.01 -6.44 -5.30
C GLY A 84 -7.11 -6.82 -3.81
N PHE A 85 -8.09 -6.30 -3.07
CA PHE A 85 -8.34 -6.72 -1.70
C PHE A 85 -8.62 -8.23 -1.61
N PRO A 86 -8.08 -8.96 -0.61
CA PRO A 86 -7.32 -8.46 0.55
C PRO A 86 -5.79 -8.55 0.41
N HIS A 87 -5.25 -8.61 -0.82
CA HIS A 87 -3.85 -8.97 -1.04
C HIS A 87 -3.03 -7.99 -1.86
N LEU A 88 -3.64 -7.24 -2.76
CA LEU A 88 -3.00 -6.31 -3.68
C LEU A 88 -3.53 -4.89 -3.45
N LEU A 89 -2.82 -3.94 -4.03
CA LEU A 89 -3.03 -2.51 -3.85
C LEU A 89 -3.88 -1.94 -4.98
N GLU A 90 -4.73 -1.00 -4.59
CA GLU A 90 -5.28 0.05 -5.43
C GLU A 90 -4.50 1.34 -5.17
N VAL A 91 -4.25 2.15 -6.20
CA VAL A 91 -3.58 3.44 -6.06
C VAL A 91 -4.33 4.52 -6.81
N CYS A 92 -4.35 5.75 -6.29
CA CYS A 92 -4.90 6.90 -7.00
C CYS A 92 -3.97 8.12 -6.90
N GLY A 93 -4.28 9.16 -7.67
CA GLY A 93 -3.57 10.44 -7.63
C GLY A 93 -2.70 10.69 -8.86
N LEU A 94 -2.83 11.90 -9.41
CA LEU A 94 -2.21 12.31 -10.66
C LEU A 94 -0.68 12.17 -10.66
N ALA A 95 -0.03 12.35 -9.51
CA ALA A 95 1.42 12.28 -9.42
C ALA A 95 1.98 10.87 -9.72
N LEU A 96 1.14 9.82 -9.58
CA LEU A 96 1.51 8.44 -9.85
C LEU A 96 0.81 7.88 -11.09
N VAL A 97 -0.52 8.03 -11.14
CA VAL A 97 -1.43 7.36 -12.08
C VAL A 97 -1.66 8.16 -13.35
N ASP A 98 -1.51 9.50 -13.31
CA ASP A 98 -1.61 10.42 -14.47
C ASP A 98 -2.98 10.44 -15.16
N HIS A 99 -4.03 10.05 -14.43
CA HIS A 99 -5.42 10.26 -14.79
C HIS A 99 -6.28 10.37 -13.52
N TYR A 100 -7.55 10.78 -13.69
CA TYR A 100 -8.51 10.99 -12.61
C TYR A 100 -9.24 9.71 -12.18
N ASP A 101 -8.56 8.57 -12.23
CA ASP A 101 -9.13 7.27 -11.84
C ASP A 101 -8.11 6.51 -10.97
N VAL A 102 -8.46 5.30 -10.57
CA VAL A 102 -7.62 4.40 -9.77
C VAL A 102 -6.97 3.32 -10.63
N GLU A 103 -5.84 2.80 -10.17
CA GLU A 103 -5.18 1.63 -10.76
C GLU A 103 -5.07 0.52 -9.72
N GLY A 104 -5.52 -0.68 -10.08
CA GLY A 104 -5.75 -1.78 -9.16
C GLY A 104 -4.87 -3.01 -9.35
N TRP A 105 -5.00 -3.99 -8.45
CA TRP A 105 -4.30 -5.28 -8.50
C TRP A 105 -2.77 -5.15 -8.59
N LEU A 106 -2.22 -4.17 -7.86
CA LEU A 106 -0.79 -3.87 -7.89
C LEU A 106 -0.05 -4.47 -6.69
N THR A 107 1.15 -4.96 -6.94
CA THR A 107 2.15 -5.20 -5.88
C THR A 107 2.86 -3.91 -5.50
N ALA A 108 3.40 -3.84 -4.28
CA ALA A 108 4.26 -2.76 -3.82
C ALA A 108 5.42 -2.46 -4.77
N ARG A 109 5.97 -3.52 -5.41
CA ARG A 109 7.06 -3.38 -6.38
C ARG A 109 6.59 -2.72 -7.69
N GLN A 110 5.37 -3.00 -8.14
CA GLN A 110 4.78 -2.35 -9.31
C GLN A 110 4.52 -0.86 -9.02
N VAL A 111 3.93 -0.54 -7.87
CA VAL A 111 3.71 0.85 -7.43
C VAL A 111 5.04 1.63 -7.40
N MET A 112 6.08 1.08 -6.77
CA MET A 112 7.40 1.73 -6.75
C MET A 112 8.03 1.88 -8.15
N LYS A 113 7.75 0.97 -9.07
CA LYS A 113 8.20 1.07 -10.47
C LYS A 113 7.48 2.21 -11.20
N MET A 114 6.17 2.35 -11.00
CA MET A 114 5.38 3.46 -11.54
C MET A 114 5.93 4.80 -11.02
N TRP A 115 6.13 4.92 -9.71
CA TRP A 115 6.66 6.13 -9.07
C TRP A 115 8.03 6.54 -9.62
N ARG A 116 8.96 5.58 -9.73
CA ARG A 116 10.31 5.83 -10.26
C ARG A 116 10.27 6.28 -11.72
N ARG A 117 9.43 5.67 -12.55
CA ARG A 117 9.29 6.05 -13.97
C ARG A 117 8.81 7.49 -14.11
N ARG A 118 7.83 7.90 -13.31
CA ARG A 118 7.30 9.27 -13.30
C ARG A 118 8.35 10.28 -12.87
N ASN A 119 9.10 10.00 -11.80
CA ASN A 119 10.13 10.94 -11.32
C ASN A 119 11.40 10.93 -12.17
N ALA A 120 11.74 9.82 -12.82
CA ALA A 120 12.82 9.81 -13.82
C ALA A 120 12.46 10.64 -15.06
N ALA A 121 11.20 10.64 -15.47
CA ALA A 121 10.72 11.44 -16.59
C ALA A 121 10.69 12.95 -16.31
N LYS A 122 10.54 13.37 -15.04
CA LYS A 122 10.56 14.79 -14.62
C LYS A 122 11.97 15.40 -14.54
N ASN A 123 13.01 14.57 -14.43
CA ASN A 123 14.41 15.02 -14.34
C ASN A 123 15.13 15.00 -15.71
N ARG A 124 14.37 15.06 -16.80
CA ARG A 124 14.85 15.05 -18.18
C ARG A 124 14.44 16.35 -18.85
#